data_AF-A0A526XUH3-F1
#
_entry.id   AF-A0A526XUH3-F1
#
_cell.length_a   1.000
_cell.length_b   1.000
_cell.length_c   1.000
_cell.angle_alpha   90.00
_cell.angle_beta   90.00
_cell.angle_gamma   90.00
#
_symmetry.space_group_name_H-M   'P 1'
#
loop_
_entity.id
_entity.type
_entity.pdbx_description
1 polymer ?
#
loop_
_entity_poly.entity_id
_entity_poly.type
_entity_poly.pdbx_seq_one_letter_code
_entity_poly.pdbx_strand_id
1 'polypeptide(L)'
;MARAHARQWLDEDGMARRRIMTAFGRIKEIWRYPISSMGGERLDGTELAQGGIPGDRIWGTIDRRDGTVAAPEKRKHWRPLPNL
;
A
#
# COMPACT_ATOMS: atom_id res chain seq x y z
N MET A 1 -11.55 16.71 -8.59
CA MET A 1 -10.42 17.65 -8.57
C MET A 1 -9.76 17.58 -7.20
N ALA A 2 -8.72 16.76 -7.02
CA ALA A 2 -8.01 16.66 -5.73
C ALA A 2 -6.65 17.35 -5.87
N ARG A 3 -6.48 18.49 -5.18
CA ARG A 3 -5.21 19.20 -5.09
C ARG A 3 -4.30 18.45 -4.11
N ALA A 4 -3.24 17.82 -4.62
CA ALA A 4 -2.15 17.34 -3.78
C ALA A 4 -1.45 18.56 -3.16
N HIS A 5 -1.68 18.81 -1.87
CA HIS A 5 -0.89 19.76 -1.09
C HIS A 5 0.49 19.14 -0.84
N ALA A 6 1.42 19.39 -1.76
CA ALA A 6 2.84 19.16 -1.52
C ALA A 6 3.28 20.12 -0.41
N ARG A 7 3.44 19.61 0.82
CA ARG A 7 4.09 20.38 1.90
C ARG A 7 5.54 20.62 1.48
N GLN A 8 5.88 21.88 1.39
CA GLN A 8 7.22 22.38 1.11
C GLN A 8 8.11 22.01 2.30
N TRP A 9 9.05 21.08 2.09
CA TRP A 9 10.15 20.87 3.03
C TRP A 9 11.07 22.09 2.91
N LEU A 10 11.20 22.85 3.99
CA LEU A 10 12.12 23.99 4.07
C LEU A 10 13.48 23.47 4.53
N ASP A 11 14.54 23.76 3.77
CA ASP A 11 15.92 23.50 4.19
C ASP A 11 16.37 24.59 5.20
N GLU A 12 17.23 24.22 6.17
CA GLU A 12 17.64 25.08 7.30
C GLU A 12 18.56 26.27 6.94
N ASP A 13 19.02 26.36 5.68
CA ASP A 13 20.14 27.24 5.30
C ASP A 13 19.75 28.59 4.68
N GLY A 14 18.46 28.94 4.57
CA GLY A 14 18.02 30.29 4.13
C GLY A 14 18.42 30.74 2.71
N MET A 15 19.17 29.93 1.96
CA MET A 15 19.52 30.17 0.57
C MET A 15 18.64 29.35 -0.34
N ALA A 16 17.91 30.01 -1.25
CA ALA A 16 16.99 29.40 -2.20
C ALA A 16 17.74 28.53 -3.23
N ARG A 17 18.15 27.33 -2.82
CA ARG A 17 18.51 26.26 -3.74
C ARG A 17 17.18 25.83 -4.36
N ARG A 18 16.92 26.21 -5.62
CA ARG A 18 15.83 25.61 -6.40
C ARG A 18 16.11 24.11 -6.40
N ARG A 19 15.44 23.36 -5.53
CA ARG A 19 15.41 21.90 -5.64
C ARG A 19 14.71 21.62 -6.95
N ILE A 20 15.50 21.34 -7.99
CA ILE A 20 14.96 20.86 -9.25
C ILE A 20 14.34 19.50 -8.90
N MET A 21 13.02 19.48 -8.74
CA MET A 21 12.27 18.24 -8.61
C MET A 21 12.21 17.62 -10.00
N THR A 22 13.29 16.97 -10.39
CA THR A 22 13.31 16.18 -11.62
C THR A 22 12.36 15.00 -11.41
N ALA A 23 11.31 14.93 -12.23
CA ALA A 23 10.43 13.77 -12.23
C ALA A 23 11.24 12.54 -12.62
N PHE A 24 11.29 11.54 -11.74
CA PHE A 24 12.02 10.29 -11.96
C PHE A 24 11.14 9.18 -12.60
N GLY A 25 9.82 9.38 -12.69
CA GLY A 25 8.92 8.42 -13.29
C GLY A 25 7.45 8.77 -13.13
N ARG A 26 6.58 7.85 -13.58
CA ARG A 26 5.12 7.91 -13.42
C ARG A 26 4.61 6.64 -12.73
N ILE A 27 3.64 6.78 -11.84
CA ILE A 27 2.92 5.65 -11.26
C ILE A 27 2.12 4.98 -12.39
N LYS A 28 2.35 3.69 -12.62
CA LYS A 28 1.60 2.93 -13.63
C LYS A 28 0.27 2.45 -13.06
N GLU A 29 0.29 1.87 -11.87
CA GLU A 29 -0.84 1.27 -11.19
C GLU A 29 -0.69 1.43 -9.68
N ILE A 30 -1.82 1.47 -8.99
CA ILE A 30 -1.90 1.41 -7.53
C ILE A 30 -2.71 0.17 -7.19
N TRP A 31 -2.22 -0.62 -6.24
CA TRP A 31 -2.89 -1.82 -5.76
C TRP A 31 -3.08 -1.76 -4.25
N ARG A 32 -4.26 -2.18 -3.79
CA ARG A 32 -4.58 -2.37 -2.37
C ARG A 32 -4.92 -3.82 -2.12
N TYR A 33 -4.51 -4.35 -0.97
CA TYR A 33 -4.75 -5.74 -0.56
C TYR A 33 -5.54 -5.75 0.75
N PRO A 34 -6.88 -5.67 0.72
CA PRO A 34 -7.67 -5.51 1.95
C PRO A 34 -7.54 -6.66 2.94
N ILE A 35 -7.30 -7.87 2.43
CA ILE A 35 -7.14 -9.09 3.22
C ILE A 35 -5.72 -9.62 3.00
N SER A 36 -5.02 -9.94 4.10
CA SER A 36 -3.68 -10.52 4.02
C SER A 36 -3.68 -11.81 3.21
N SER A 37 -2.66 -11.96 2.36
CA SER A 37 -2.39 -13.17 1.58
C SER A 37 -3.47 -13.54 0.55
N MET A 38 -4.38 -12.62 0.23
CA MET A 38 -5.39 -12.73 -0.83
C MET A 38 -5.11 -11.77 -2.00
N GLY A 39 -5.83 -11.94 -3.10
CA GLY A 39 -5.79 -11.05 -4.25
C GLY A 39 -6.12 -9.60 -3.88
N GLY A 40 -5.48 -8.66 -4.57
CA GLY A 40 -5.69 -7.23 -4.38
C GLY A 40 -6.67 -6.63 -5.39
N GLU A 41 -7.00 -5.37 -5.18
CA GLU A 41 -7.80 -4.54 -6.10
C GLU A 41 -6.93 -3.42 -6.68
N ARG A 42 -7.15 -3.09 -7.95
CA ARG A 42 -6.52 -1.94 -8.59
C ARG A 42 -7.28 -0.67 -8.22
N LEU A 43 -6.55 0.36 -7.83
CA LEU A 43 -7.09 1.69 -7.52
C LEU A 43 -6.71 2.68 -8.62
N ASP A 44 -7.63 3.61 -8.92
CA ASP A 44 -7.35 4.75 -9.82
C ASP A 44 -6.68 5.92 -9.07
N GLY A 45 -6.78 5.94 -7.74
CA GLY A 45 -6.16 6.93 -6.86
C GLY A 45 -6.47 6.63 -5.40
N THR A 46 -5.62 7.12 -4.50
CA THR A 46 -5.83 7.03 -3.05
C THR A 46 -5.06 8.13 -2.34
N GLU A 47 -5.52 8.48 -1.14
CA GLU A 47 -4.70 9.23 -0.18
C GLU A 47 -3.69 8.31 0.49
N LEU A 48 -2.57 8.88 0.92
CA LEU A 48 -1.59 8.21 1.78
C LEU A 48 -1.75 8.76 3.20
N ALA A 49 -2.08 7.88 4.13
CA ALA A 49 -2.06 8.16 5.56
C ALA A 49 -0.70 7.74 6.16
N GLN A 50 -0.46 8.09 7.42
CA GLN A 50 0.73 7.66 8.16
C GLN A 50 0.88 6.12 8.17
N GLY A 51 -0.23 5.39 8.20
CA GLY A 51 -0.27 3.92 8.14
C GLY A 51 -0.26 3.32 6.72
N GLY A 52 -0.08 4.14 5.68
CA GLY A 52 -0.14 3.71 4.28
C GLY A 52 -1.50 3.97 3.63
N ILE A 53 -1.86 3.13 2.66
CA ILE A 53 -3.13 3.24 1.93
C ILE A 53 -4.28 2.82 2.88
N PRO A 54 -5.29 3.67 3.10
CA PRO A 54 -6.45 3.29 3.90
C PRO A 54 -7.12 2.00 3.40
N GLY A 55 -7.32 1.06 4.33
CA GLY A 55 -7.90 -0.24 4.03
C GLY A 55 -6.92 -1.29 3.51
N ASP A 56 -5.62 -1.00 3.37
CA ASP A 56 -4.62 -2.02 3.06
C ASP A 56 -4.39 -2.94 4.27
N ARG A 57 -4.45 -4.25 4.03
CA ARG A 57 -4.18 -5.33 4.99
C ARG A 57 -4.88 -5.20 6.35
N ILE A 58 -6.11 -4.70 6.36
CA ILE A 58 -6.89 -4.54 7.60
C ILE A 58 -7.58 -5.84 8.05
N TRP A 59 -7.63 -6.85 7.18
CA TRP A 59 -8.22 -8.16 7.47
C TRP A 59 -7.20 -9.29 7.29
N GLY A 60 -7.48 -10.42 7.93
CA GLY A 60 -6.71 -11.65 7.77
C GLY A 60 -7.61 -12.88 7.83
N THR A 61 -7.17 -13.95 7.18
CA THR A 61 -7.88 -15.23 7.16
C THR A 61 -7.32 -16.16 8.24
N ILE A 62 -8.21 -16.85 8.94
CA ILE A 62 -7.87 -17.88 9.92
C ILE A 62 -8.49 -19.22 9.52
N ASP A 63 -7.84 -20.33 9.87
CA ASP A 63 -8.44 -21.65 9.76
C ASP A 63 -9.45 -21.82 10.90
N ARG A 64 -10.71 -22.14 10.58
CA ARG A 64 -11.75 -22.35 11.59
C ARG A 64 -11.49 -23.59 12.46
N ARG A 65 -10.65 -24.53 12.02
CA ARG A 65 -10.38 -25.80 12.72
C ARG A 65 -9.41 -25.61 13.88
N ASP A 66 -8.36 -24.83 13.68
CA ASP A 66 -7.25 -24.69 14.64
C ASP A 66 -6.92 -23.24 15.00
N GLY A 67 -7.65 -22.26 14.43
CA GLY A 67 -7.43 -20.83 14.68
C GLY A 67 -6.15 -20.27 14.05
N THR A 68 -5.44 -21.04 13.25
CA THR A 68 -4.15 -20.60 12.70
C THR A 68 -4.34 -19.54 11.62
N VAL A 69 -3.51 -18.49 11.67
CA VAL A 69 -3.47 -17.45 10.66
C VAL A 69 -2.96 -18.03 9.35
N ALA A 70 -3.58 -17.62 8.23
CA ALA A 70 -3.17 -18.05 6.91
C ALA A 70 -1.72 -17.69 6.59
N ALA A 71 -0.99 -18.68 6.09
CA ALA A 71 0.40 -18.56 5.67
C ALA A 71 0.65 -19.42 4.42
N PRO A 72 0.23 -18.95 3.22
CA PRO A 72 0.39 -19.70 1.96
C PRO A 72 1.83 -20.09 1.65
N GLU A 73 2.79 -19.29 2.11
CA GLU A 73 4.22 -19.52 1.97
C GLU A 73 4.73 -20.66 2.88
N LYS A 74 4.01 -21.00 3.96
CA LYS A 74 4.42 -22.02 4.94
C LYS A 74 3.60 -23.31 4.86
N ARG A 75 2.31 -23.24 4.50
CA ARG A 75 1.38 -24.38 4.59
C ARG A 75 0.66 -24.61 3.26
N LYS A 76 0.76 -25.85 2.76
CA LYS A 76 0.26 -26.23 1.42
C LYS A 76 -1.24 -25.95 1.22
N HIS A 77 -2.08 -26.18 2.23
CA HIS A 77 -3.52 -25.96 2.11
C HIS A 77 -3.92 -24.49 1.97
N TRP A 78 -3.04 -23.55 2.33
CA TRP A 78 -3.25 -22.11 2.14
C TRP A 78 -2.79 -21.61 0.77
N ARG A 79 -2.08 -22.41 -0.03
CA ARG A 79 -1.57 -22.00 -1.36
C ARG A 79 -2.63 -21.47 -2.33
N PRO A 80 -3.90 -21.92 -2.30
CA PRO A 80 -4.95 -21.33 -3.14
C PRO A 80 -5.37 -19.91 -2.72
N LEU A 81 -5.09 -19.50 -1.49
CA LEU A 81 -5.63 -18.27 -0.90
C LEU A 81 -5.38 -16.98 -1.69
N PRO A 82 -4.22 -16.77 -2.33
CA PRO A 82 -3.99 -15.59 -3.17
C PRO A 82 -4.93 -15.47 -4.38
N ASN A 83 -5.55 -16.59 -4.79
CA ASN A 83 -6.38 -16.69 -6.01
C ASN A 83 -7.87 -16.96 -5.70
N LEU A 84 -8.28 -16.88 -4.42
CA LEU A 84 -9.67 -17.03 -3.98
C LEU A 84 -10.47 -15.73 -4.12
#